data_AF-A0A2Z6RHM4-F1
#
_entry.id   AF-A0A2Z6RHM4-F1
#
_cell.length_a   1.000
_cell.length_b   1.000
_cell.length_c   1.000
_cell.angle_alpha   90.00
_cell.angle_beta   90.00
_cell.angle_gamma   90.00
#
_symmetry.space_group_name_H-M   'P 1'
#
loop_
_entity.id
_entity.type
_entity.pdbx_description
1 polymer ?
#
loop_
_entity_poly.entity_id
_entity_poly.type
_entity_poly.pdbx_seq_one_letter_code
_entity_poly.pdbx_strand_id
1 'polypeptide(L)'
;MANSQRLIPLILILLLIINNVHPYKFGESERDAAIISRNLVKEFGIGTLVTIMNNHEKEDVQGYPFGLLDYFTDDCPSTGNPLLLLSDWQKNIQNARSNSWKASLMIRKLGKNDTFFPVAEPRLNLFGHLERVPEDEVADVQKCFLNKHPRARWWVPGKGHVFYFYRFVVQDIYFVGGFGDEHYIGYIDGDLYHEVEPDGSTYINHICNDDVEHVSWMNMQHP
;
A
#
# COMPACT_ATOMS: atom_id res chain seq x y z
N MET A 1 60.87 11.50 25.49
CA MET A 1 60.09 10.83 26.56
C MET A 1 58.79 11.60 26.71
N ALA A 2 57.58 11.09 26.59
CA ALA A 2 57.04 9.80 26.17
C ALA A 2 55.59 10.13 25.76
N ASN A 3 55.25 10.21 24.47
CA ASN A 3 53.84 10.36 24.10
C ASN A 3 53.47 9.98 22.66
N SER A 4 54.38 10.02 21.67
CA SER A 4 54.00 9.64 20.29
C SER A 4 53.85 8.14 20.05
N GLN A 5 54.52 7.29 20.85
CA GLN A 5 54.42 5.83 20.71
C GLN A 5 53.08 5.24 21.20
N ARG A 6 52.29 6.00 21.97
CA ARG A 6 50.94 5.58 22.40
C ARG A 6 49.82 6.05 21.46
N LEU A 7 50.08 7.04 20.61
CA LEU A 7 49.13 7.57 19.63
C LEU A 7 49.00 6.69 18.39
N ILE A 8 50.11 6.09 17.95
CA ILE A 8 50.15 5.21 16.78
C ILE A 8 49.22 3.98 16.92
N PRO A 9 49.24 3.20 18.02
CA PRO A 9 48.31 2.09 18.19
C PRO A 9 46.86 2.57 18.36
N LEU A 10 46.63 3.74 18.95
CA LEU A 10 45.29 4.31 19.10
C LEU A 10 44.67 4.69 17.74
N ILE A 11 45.48 5.27 16.85
CA ILE A 11 45.07 5.64 15.48
C ILE A 11 44.85 4.39 14.64
N LEU A 12 45.69 3.36 14.77
CA LEU A 12 45.50 2.08 14.09
C LEU A 12 44.24 1.34 14.56
N ILE A 13 43.93 1.37 15.87
CA ILE A 13 42.68 0.83 16.42
C ILE A 13 41.48 1.62 15.93
N LEU A 14 41.55 2.96 15.88
CA LEU A 14 40.49 3.80 15.37
C LEU A 14 40.23 3.56 13.87
N LEU A 15 41.29 3.41 13.07
CA LEU A 15 41.19 3.07 11.64
C LEU A 15 40.64 1.65 11.41
N LEU A 16 40.97 0.69 12.29
CA LEU A 16 40.39 -0.65 12.29
C LEU A 16 38.90 -0.66 12.69
N ILE A 17 38.47 0.23 13.58
CA ILE A 17 37.07 0.42 13.93
C ILE A 17 36.33 1.06 12.75
N ILE A 18 36.85 2.16 12.17
CA ILE A 18 36.23 2.86 11.04
C ILE A 18 36.12 1.95 9.80
N ASN A 19 37.14 1.10 9.53
CA ASN A 19 37.10 0.15 8.41
C ASN A 19 36.24 -1.10 8.68
N ASN A 20 35.92 -1.41 9.95
CA ASN A 20 34.97 -2.46 10.33
C ASN A 20 33.55 -1.95 10.60
N VAL A 21 33.32 -0.63 10.54
CA VAL A 21 31.97 -0.12 10.32
C VAL A 21 31.66 -0.35 8.85
N HIS A 22 31.25 -1.56 8.50
CA HIS A 22 30.36 -1.71 7.35
C HIS A 22 29.15 -0.82 7.66
N PRO A 23 28.83 0.18 6.83
CA PRO A 23 27.53 0.82 6.94
C PRO A 23 26.53 -0.32 6.77
N TYR A 24 25.82 -0.64 7.85
CA TYR A 24 24.74 -1.62 7.80
C TYR A 24 23.72 -0.99 6.86
N LYS A 25 23.73 -1.39 5.58
CA LYS A 25 22.67 -1.05 4.63
C LYS A 25 21.43 -1.74 5.15
N PHE A 26 20.67 -1.04 5.98
CA PHE A 26 19.40 -1.51 6.48
C PHE A 26 18.40 -1.34 5.34
N GLY A 27 18.38 -2.30 4.42
CA GLY A 27 17.32 -2.38 3.42
C GLY A 27 16.01 -2.67 4.13
N GLU A 28 14.94 -2.00 3.70
CA GLU A 28 13.57 -2.23 4.13
C GLU A 28 13.24 -3.73 3.98
N SER A 29 12.85 -4.37 5.08
CA SER A 29 12.48 -5.79 5.07
C SER A 29 11.05 -5.98 4.55
N GLU A 30 10.69 -7.22 4.20
CA GLU A 30 9.30 -7.55 3.86
C GLU A 30 8.33 -7.18 4.99
N ARG A 31 8.76 -7.32 6.26
CA ARG A 31 7.94 -6.94 7.42
C ARG A 31 7.76 -5.43 7.51
N ASP A 32 8.79 -4.65 7.20
CA ASP A 32 8.68 -3.18 7.14
C ASP A 32 7.71 -2.77 6.02
N ALA A 33 7.84 -3.41 4.84
CA ALA A 33 6.94 -3.20 3.71
C ALA A 33 5.48 -3.59 4.03
N ALA A 34 5.26 -4.64 4.82
CA ALA A 34 3.94 -5.06 5.29
C ALA A 34 3.33 -3.99 6.22
N ILE A 35 4.11 -3.45 7.16
CA ILE A 35 3.66 -2.37 8.05
C ILE A 35 3.33 -1.10 7.24
N ILE A 36 4.18 -0.72 6.29
CA ILE A 36 3.92 0.43 5.40
C ILE A 36 2.67 0.18 4.55
N SER A 37 2.44 -1.04 4.09
CA SER A 37 1.22 -1.42 3.34
C SER A 37 -0.03 -1.27 4.20
N ARG A 38 -0.02 -1.73 5.46
CA ARG A 38 -1.11 -1.53 6.42
C ARG A 38 -1.34 -0.05 6.70
N ASN A 39 -0.28 0.74 6.80
CA ASN A 39 -0.40 2.18 6.94
C ASN A 39 -1.07 2.84 5.72
N LEU A 40 -0.71 2.42 4.50
CA LEU A 40 -1.34 2.97 3.28
C LEU A 40 -2.85 2.71 3.28
N VAL A 41 -3.27 1.52 3.69
CA VAL A 41 -4.69 1.14 3.82
C VAL A 41 -5.40 1.95 4.91
N LYS A 42 -4.75 2.16 6.05
CA LYS A 42 -5.30 2.95 7.16
C LYS A 42 -5.41 4.44 6.87
N GLU A 43 -4.43 5.02 6.18
CA GLU A 43 -4.28 6.47 6.02
C GLU A 43 -4.93 7.01 4.75
N PHE A 44 -4.81 6.31 3.62
CA PHE A 44 -5.44 6.73 2.38
C PHE A 44 -6.88 6.21 2.28
N GLY A 45 -7.67 6.79 1.38
CA GLY A 45 -9.07 6.40 1.22
C GLY A 45 -9.56 6.44 -0.22
N ILE A 46 -8.64 6.54 -1.16
CA ILE A 46 -8.92 6.53 -2.59
C ILE A 46 -7.88 5.60 -3.22
N GLY A 47 -8.36 4.63 -4.00
CA GLY A 47 -7.52 3.69 -4.72
C GLY A 47 -8.10 3.40 -6.10
N THR A 48 -7.40 2.62 -6.89
CA THR A 48 -7.89 2.16 -8.19
C THR A 48 -8.21 0.68 -8.08
N LEU A 49 -9.50 0.34 -8.10
CA LEU A 49 -9.95 -1.04 -8.18
C LEU A 49 -9.80 -1.52 -9.62
N VAL A 50 -9.08 -2.62 -9.78
CA VAL A 50 -8.75 -3.22 -11.07
C VAL A 50 -9.39 -4.60 -11.16
N THR A 51 -10.12 -4.83 -12.25
CA THR A 51 -10.78 -6.09 -12.56
C THR A 51 -10.50 -6.50 -14.00
N ILE A 52 -10.91 -7.70 -14.41
CA ILE A 52 -10.78 -8.16 -15.80
C ILE A 52 -12.11 -7.96 -16.51
N MET A 53 -12.08 -7.28 -17.66
CA MET A 53 -13.26 -7.08 -18.50
C MET A 53 -13.90 -8.41 -18.87
N ASN A 54 -15.20 -8.54 -18.57
CA ASN A 54 -16.01 -9.66 -18.99
C ASN A 54 -16.38 -9.56 -20.49
N ASN A 55 -17.10 -10.56 -21.01
CA ASN A 55 -17.50 -10.64 -22.41
C ASN A 55 -18.96 -10.21 -22.67
N HIS A 56 -19.65 -9.62 -21.70
CA HIS A 56 -21.10 -9.41 -21.79
C HIS A 56 -21.49 -8.15 -22.57
N GLU A 57 -20.65 -7.11 -22.57
CA GLU A 57 -20.98 -5.81 -23.20
C GLU A 57 -20.14 -5.46 -24.42
N LYS A 58 -18.85 -5.79 -24.40
CA LYS A 58 -17.93 -5.46 -25.50
C LYS A 58 -16.86 -6.54 -25.62
N GLU A 59 -17.04 -7.41 -26.61
CA GLU A 59 -16.18 -8.57 -26.85
C GLU A 59 -14.71 -8.18 -27.11
N ASP A 60 -14.45 -7.13 -27.90
CA ASP A 60 -13.06 -6.77 -28.26
C ASP A 60 -12.17 -6.33 -27.08
N VAL A 61 -12.76 -6.05 -25.91
CA VAL A 61 -12.01 -5.68 -24.70
C VAL A 61 -12.06 -6.78 -23.64
N GLN A 62 -12.63 -7.95 -23.95
CA GLN A 62 -12.59 -9.10 -23.05
C GLN A 62 -11.16 -9.43 -22.65
N GLY A 63 -10.93 -9.70 -21.37
CA GLY A 63 -9.61 -10.07 -20.84
C GLY A 63 -8.67 -8.89 -20.59
N TYR A 64 -9.03 -7.67 -21.01
CA TYR A 64 -8.25 -6.48 -20.66
C TYR A 64 -8.44 -6.15 -19.17
N PRO A 65 -7.39 -5.70 -18.46
CA PRO A 65 -7.56 -5.12 -17.14
C PRO A 65 -8.30 -3.78 -17.27
N PHE A 66 -9.26 -3.57 -16.38
CA PHE A 66 -10.03 -2.33 -16.28
C PHE A 66 -9.86 -1.78 -14.87
N GLY A 67 -9.34 -0.55 -14.79
CA GLY A 67 -9.14 0.17 -13.54
C GLY A 67 -10.12 1.33 -13.42
N LEU A 68 -10.73 1.50 -12.24
CA LEU A 68 -11.54 2.66 -11.90
C LEU A 68 -11.23 3.11 -10.47
N LEU A 69 -11.26 4.42 -10.26
CA LEU A 69 -11.08 5.02 -8.94
C LEU A 69 -12.27 4.69 -8.05
N ASP A 70 -12.00 4.25 -6.82
CA ASP A 70 -12.99 3.92 -5.81
C ASP A 70 -12.58 4.45 -4.42
N TYR A 71 -13.59 4.82 -3.62
CA TYR A 71 -13.39 5.14 -2.21
C TYR A 71 -13.23 3.87 -1.39
N PHE A 72 -12.26 3.87 -0.49
CA PHE A 72 -12.11 2.81 0.49
C PHE A 72 -11.77 3.38 1.88
N THR A 73 -11.95 2.56 2.90
CA THR A 73 -11.36 2.75 4.24
C THR A 73 -10.81 1.41 4.68
N ASP A 74 -9.89 1.40 5.64
CA ASP A 74 -9.64 0.19 6.41
C ASP A 74 -10.90 -0.24 7.18
N ASP A 75 -10.98 -1.52 7.51
CA ASP A 75 -12.06 -2.08 8.32
C ASP A 75 -12.05 -1.54 9.75
N CYS A 76 -13.14 -1.75 10.47
CA CYS A 76 -13.32 -1.27 11.84
C CYS A 76 -13.86 -2.35 12.78
N PRO A 77 -13.03 -2.89 13.70
CA PRO A 77 -11.59 -2.63 13.89
C PRO A 77 -10.76 -3.02 12.66
N SER A 78 -9.53 -2.50 12.55
CA SER A 78 -8.64 -2.79 11.41
C SER A 78 -8.46 -4.29 11.26
N THR A 79 -8.76 -4.79 10.07
CA THR A 79 -8.43 -6.17 9.68
C THR A 79 -7.37 -6.20 8.59
N GLY A 80 -7.02 -5.04 8.02
CA GLY A 80 -6.22 -4.96 6.80
C GLY A 80 -7.04 -5.21 5.53
N ASN A 81 -8.33 -5.53 5.63
CA ASN A 81 -9.21 -5.72 4.47
C ASN A 81 -9.98 -4.43 4.17
N PRO A 82 -9.68 -3.72 3.06
CA PRO A 82 -10.37 -2.47 2.76
C PRO A 82 -11.88 -2.65 2.59
N LEU A 83 -12.66 -1.76 3.20
CA LEU A 83 -14.08 -1.60 2.93
C LEU A 83 -14.27 -0.62 1.77
N LEU A 84 -15.03 -1.02 0.76
CA LEU A 84 -15.42 -0.21 -0.38
C LEU A 84 -16.93 0.00 -0.40
N LEU A 85 -17.37 1.13 -0.94
CA LEU A 85 -18.78 1.44 -1.15
C LEU A 85 -19.05 1.48 -2.66
N LEU A 86 -19.58 0.38 -3.20
CA LEU A 86 -19.64 0.11 -4.64
C LEU A 86 -21.09 -0.08 -5.10
N SER A 87 -21.35 0.27 -6.36
CA SER A 87 -22.65 0.05 -7.00
C SER A 87 -22.62 -1.23 -7.83
N ASP A 88 -23.72 -1.98 -7.82
CA ASP A 88 -23.90 -3.15 -8.68
C ASP A 88 -23.86 -2.82 -10.18
N TRP A 89 -24.08 -1.55 -10.52
CA TRP A 89 -24.00 -1.04 -11.89
C TRP A 89 -22.58 -0.66 -12.31
N GLN A 90 -21.64 -0.61 -11.36
CA GLN A 90 -20.26 -0.28 -11.66
C GLN A 90 -19.60 -1.40 -12.45
N LYS A 91 -18.79 -1.02 -13.46
CA LYS A 91 -18.12 -1.98 -14.35
C LYS A 91 -17.25 -2.97 -13.58
N ASN A 92 -16.50 -2.50 -12.58
CA ASN A 92 -15.70 -3.36 -11.70
C ASN A 92 -16.54 -4.46 -11.00
N ILE A 93 -17.74 -4.14 -10.50
CA ILE A 93 -18.58 -5.15 -9.84
C ILE A 93 -19.08 -6.20 -10.83
N GLN A 94 -19.51 -5.77 -12.02
CA GLN A 94 -19.95 -6.69 -13.06
C GLN A 94 -18.82 -7.60 -13.56
N ASN A 95 -17.62 -7.04 -13.72
CA ASN A 95 -16.42 -7.76 -14.10
C ASN A 95 -16.02 -8.78 -13.01
N ALA A 96 -15.98 -8.35 -11.76
CA ALA A 96 -15.64 -9.21 -10.62
C ALA A 96 -16.61 -10.40 -10.50
N ARG A 97 -17.92 -10.17 -10.63
CA ARG A 97 -18.95 -11.24 -10.63
C ARG A 97 -18.67 -12.34 -11.65
N SER A 98 -18.26 -11.97 -12.85
CA SER A 98 -17.91 -12.92 -13.92
C SER A 98 -16.56 -13.61 -13.72
N ASN A 99 -15.76 -13.19 -12.73
CA ASN A 99 -14.41 -13.68 -12.47
C ASN A 99 -14.19 -14.08 -11.00
N SER A 100 -15.16 -14.80 -10.41
CA SER A 100 -15.07 -15.31 -9.04
C SER A 100 -14.74 -14.23 -7.99
N TRP A 101 -15.24 -13.01 -8.22
CA TRP A 101 -15.01 -11.82 -7.42
C TRP A 101 -13.55 -11.36 -7.28
N LYS A 102 -12.62 -11.94 -8.06
CA LYS A 102 -11.20 -11.56 -8.04
C LYS A 102 -11.00 -10.13 -8.52
N ALA A 103 -10.18 -9.40 -7.79
CA ALA A 103 -9.82 -8.02 -8.10
C ALA A 103 -8.42 -7.69 -7.55
N SER A 104 -7.86 -6.58 -8.03
CA SER A 104 -6.72 -5.92 -7.41
C SER A 104 -7.12 -4.52 -6.95
N LEU A 105 -6.60 -4.05 -5.81
CA LEU A 105 -6.75 -2.65 -5.37
C LEU A 105 -5.38 -1.99 -5.34
N MET A 106 -5.16 -1.04 -6.25
CA MET A 106 -3.94 -0.25 -6.28
C MET A 106 -4.07 0.95 -5.33
N ILE A 107 -3.10 1.10 -4.44
CA ILE A 107 -3.01 2.21 -3.49
C ILE A 107 -1.63 2.84 -3.62
N ARG A 108 -1.57 4.16 -3.57
CA ARG A 108 -0.31 4.90 -3.50
C ARG A 108 -0.42 5.97 -2.44
N LYS A 109 0.71 6.32 -1.83
CA LYS A 109 0.78 7.51 -0.98
C LYS A 109 0.46 8.75 -1.82
N LEU A 110 -0.44 9.59 -1.29
CA LEU A 110 -0.83 10.87 -1.87
C LEU A 110 -0.20 12.00 -1.07
N GLY A 111 0.69 12.76 -1.69
CA GLY A 111 1.33 13.93 -1.08
C GLY A 111 0.60 15.24 -1.34
N LYS A 112 0.98 16.32 -0.64
CA LYS A 112 0.49 17.69 -0.91
C LYS A 112 0.91 18.20 -2.30
N ASN A 113 2.07 17.75 -2.79
CA ASN A 113 2.60 18.04 -4.12
C ASN A 113 2.93 16.72 -4.84
N ASP A 114 1.89 15.95 -5.14
CA ASP A 114 1.94 14.61 -5.76
C ASP A 114 2.54 14.62 -7.19
N THR A 115 2.93 15.77 -7.73
CA THR A 115 3.56 15.88 -9.06
C THR A 115 5.07 16.04 -9.03
N PHE A 116 5.69 16.31 -7.87
CA PHE A 116 7.11 16.59 -7.78
C PHE A 116 7.97 15.31 -7.89
N PHE A 117 7.69 14.29 -7.07
CA PHE A 117 8.37 12.99 -7.11
C PHE A 117 7.44 11.80 -6.74
N PRO A 118 6.34 11.56 -7.47
CA PRO A 118 5.33 10.54 -7.11
C PRO A 118 5.85 9.09 -7.11
N VAL A 119 6.92 8.83 -7.84
CA VAL A 119 7.54 7.50 -8.03
C VAL A 119 8.54 7.15 -6.93
N ALA A 120 8.94 8.13 -6.13
CA ALA A 120 9.77 7.90 -4.94
C ALA A 120 8.92 7.45 -3.73
N GLU A 121 7.61 7.62 -3.81
CA GLU A 121 6.68 7.34 -2.72
C GLU A 121 6.14 5.89 -2.76
N PRO A 122 5.79 5.31 -1.61
CA PRO A 122 5.39 3.92 -1.51
C PRO A 122 4.02 3.70 -2.17
N ARG A 123 3.93 2.59 -2.89
CA ARG A 123 2.72 2.16 -3.58
C ARG A 123 2.62 0.65 -3.62
N LEU A 124 1.39 0.16 -3.75
CA LEU A 124 1.12 -1.27 -3.75
C LEU A 124 -0.05 -1.65 -4.65
N ASN A 125 -0.12 -2.93 -4.97
CA ASN A 125 -1.33 -3.61 -5.38
C ASN A 125 -1.68 -4.65 -4.32
N LEU A 126 -2.89 -4.58 -3.77
CA LEU A 126 -3.49 -5.68 -3.03
C LEU A 126 -4.14 -6.62 -4.03
N PHE A 127 -3.85 -7.91 -3.97
CA PHE A 127 -4.57 -8.95 -4.70
C PHE A 127 -5.55 -9.63 -3.79
N GLY A 128 -6.73 -9.97 -4.29
CA GLY A 128 -7.76 -10.59 -3.47
C GLY A 128 -9.09 -10.73 -4.18
N HIS A 129 -10.15 -10.69 -3.39
CA HIS A 129 -11.51 -10.77 -3.89
C HIS A 129 -12.46 -9.89 -3.09
N LEU A 130 -13.59 -9.54 -3.72
CA LEU A 130 -14.65 -8.75 -3.09
C LEU A 130 -15.68 -9.68 -2.45
N GLU A 131 -15.98 -9.43 -1.19
CA GLU A 131 -17.09 -10.04 -0.47
C GLU A 131 -18.11 -8.98 -0.07
N ARG A 132 -19.40 -9.26 -0.27
CA ARG A 132 -20.43 -8.31 0.15
C ARG A 132 -20.57 -8.35 1.66
N VAL A 133 -20.55 -7.18 2.30
CA VAL A 133 -20.73 -7.09 3.76
C VAL A 133 -22.15 -7.56 4.13
N PRO A 134 -22.30 -8.48 5.10
CA PRO A 134 -23.58 -8.93 5.61
C PRO A 134 -24.45 -7.78 6.14
N GLU A 135 -25.77 -7.91 6.02
CA GLU A 135 -26.71 -6.83 6.35
C GLU A 135 -26.67 -6.40 7.83
N ASP A 136 -26.35 -7.34 8.72
CA ASP A 136 -26.17 -7.11 10.15
C ASP A 136 -24.88 -6.33 10.50
N GLU A 137 -23.85 -6.40 9.66
CA GLU A 137 -22.61 -5.62 9.82
C GLU A 137 -22.68 -4.21 9.19
N VAL A 138 -23.64 -3.96 8.29
CA VAL A 138 -23.70 -2.72 7.48
C VAL A 138 -23.71 -1.46 8.34
N ALA A 139 -24.45 -1.45 9.45
CA ALA A 139 -24.57 -0.27 10.30
C ALA A 139 -23.21 0.16 10.90
N ASP A 140 -22.38 -0.82 11.30
CA ASP A 140 -21.09 -0.59 11.93
C ASP A 140 -20.05 -0.13 10.92
N VAL A 141 -19.94 -0.83 9.79
CA VAL A 141 -18.99 -0.46 8.72
C VAL A 141 -19.36 0.89 8.10
N GLN A 142 -20.65 1.22 7.98
CA GLN A 142 -21.11 2.50 7.46
C GLN A 142 -20.63 3.66 8.33
N LYS A 143 -20.72 3.52 9.65
CA LYS A 143 -20.25 4.57 10.58
C LYS A 143 -18.76 4.85 10.35
N CYS A 144 -17.95 3.81 10.22
CA CYS A 144 -16.53 3.96 9.96
C CYS A 144 -16.22 4.56 8.58
N PHE A 145 -16.89 4.08 7.55
CA PHE A 145 -16.74 4.61 6.21
C PHE A 145 -17.07 6.10 6.14
N LEU A 146 -18.14 6.54 6.80
CA LEU A 146 -18.55 7.95 6.83
C LEU A 146 -17.63 8.85 7.66
N ASN A 147 -16.90 8.30 8.64
CA ASN A 147 -15.87 9.06 9.34
C ASN A 147 -14.72 9.44 8.39
N LYS A 148 -14.30 8.50 7.53
CA LYS A 148 -13.26 8.73 6.51
C LYS A 148 -13.78 9.55 5.33
N HIS A 149 -14.99 9.24 4.88
CA HIS A 149 -15.63 9.83 3.70
C HIS A 149 -16.97 10.49 4.04
N PRO A 150 -17.00 11.66 4.72
CA PRO A 150 -18.26 12.27 5.16
C PRO A 150 -19.23 12.60 4.03
N ARG A 151 -18.70 12.88 2.83
CA ARG A 151 -19.53 13.16 1.65
C ARG A 151 -20.27 11.91 1.15
N ALA A 152 -19.87 10.72 1.58
CA ALA A 152 -20.50 9.47 1.16
C ALA A 152 -21.90 9.22 1.71
N ARG A 153 -22.34 10.02 2.69
CA ARG A 153 -23.69 9.93 3.28
C ARG A 153 -24.83 9.99 2.26
N TRP A 154 -24.57 10.53 1.07
CA TRP A 154 -25.57 10.67 0.00
C TRP A 154 -25.78 9.40 -0.82
N TRP A 155 -24.83 8.47 -0.80
CA TRP A 155 -24.86 7.26 -1.61
C TRP A 155 -24.82 5.96 -0.79
N VAL A 156 -24.83 6.04 0.54
CA VAL A 156 -24.94 4.84 1.40
C VAL A 156 -26.24 4.07 1.17
N PRO A 157 -26.27 2.75 1.47
CA PRO A 157 -27.47 1.94 1.35
C PRO A 157 -28.68 2.56 2.07
N GLY A 158 -29.88 2.36 1.52
CA GLY A 158 -31.13 2.85 2.14
C GLY A 158 -31.48 4.33 1.87
N LYS A 159 -30.70 5.04 1.04
CA LYS A 159 -30.95 6.45 0.66
C LYS A 159 -31.42 6.64 -0.79
N GLY A 160 -31.92 5.60 -1.44
CA GLY A 160 -32.44 5.65 -2.83
C GLY A 160 -31.38 5.41 -3.92
N HIS A 161 -30.12 5.20 -3.54
CA HIS A 161 -29.06 4.74 -4.44
C HIS A 161 -28.74 3.26 -4.16
N VAL A 162 -28.45 2.51 -5.23
CA VAL A 162 -28.15 1.06 -5.15
C VAL A 162 -26.64 0.87 -4.98
N PHE A 163 -26.13 1.20 -3.80
CA PHE A 163 -24.76 0.90 -3.37
C PHE A 163 -24.77 -0.10 -2.24
N TYR A 164 -23.67 -0.84 -2.10
CA TYR A 164 -23.44 -1.80 -1.04
C TYR A 164 -22.00 -1.70 -0.55
N PHE A 165 -21.80 -2.07 0.71
CA PHE A 165 -20.46 -2.26 1.24
C PHE A 165 -19.90 -3.60 0.78
N TYR A 166 -18.66 -3.57 0.33
CA TYR A 166 -17.87 -4.74 -0.02
C TYR A 166 -16.58 -4.70 0.78
N ARG A 167 -16.19 -5.83 1.36
CA ARG A 167 -14.88 -6.03 1.96
C ARG A 167 -13.96 -6.63 0.88
N PHE A 168 -12.82 -6.01 0.64
CA PHE A 168 -11.77 -6.57 -0.19
C PHE A 168 -10.91 -7.46 0.69
N VAL A 169 -11.09 -8.78 0.56
CA VAL A 169 -10.31 -9.77 1.31
C VAL A 169 -8.96 -9.92 0.63
N VAL A 170 -7.93 -9.38 1.28
CA VAL A 170 -6.54 -9.37 0.79
C VAL A 170 -6.00 -10.80 0.85
N GLN A 171 -5.27 -11.18 -0.19
CA GLN A 171 -4.61 -12.48 -0.31
C GLN A 171 -3.09 -12.31 -0.38
N ASP A 172 -2.61 -11.39 -1.22
CA ASP A 172 -1.19 -11.10 -1.39
C ASP A 172 -1.02 -9.63 -1.76
N ILE A 173 0.20 -9.11 -1.61
CA ILE A 173 0.50 -7.71 -1.93
C ILE A 173 1.74 -7.68 -2.81
N TYR A 174 1.74 -6.82 -3.83
CA TYR A 174 2.98 -6.43 -4.50
C TYR A 174 3.28 -4.98 -4.15
N PHE A 175 4.41 -4.77 -3.51
CA PHE A 175 4.82 -3.49 -2.94
C PHE A 175 6.03 -2.92 -3.68
N VAL A 176 6.06 -1.59 -3.79
CA VAL A 176 7.21 -0.81 -4.24
C VAL A 176 7.36 0.34 -3.27
N GLY A 177 8.44 0.33 -2.48
CA GLY A 177 8.69 1.38 -1.50
C GLY A 177 9.10 2.70 -2.12
N GLY A 178 9.86 2.69 -3.21
CA GLY A 178 10.35 3.92 -3.83
C GLY A 178 11.57 3.65 -4.71
N PHE A 179 12.50 4.59 -4.77
CA PHE A 179 13.73 4.47 -5.54
C PHE A 179 14.95 4.14 -4.67
N GLY A 180 15.89 3.40 -5.26
CA GLY A 180 17.17 3.06 -4.63
C GLY A 180 17.20 1.59 -4.20
N ASP A 181 18.34 1.17 -3.66
CA ASP A 181 18.59 -0.18 -3.17
C ASP A 181 18.26 -0.34 -1.67
N GLU A 182 17.58 0.66 -1.10
CA GLU A 182 17.21 0.70 0.32
C GLU A 182 15.73 0.32 0.57
N HIS A 183 14.89 0.33 -0.47
CA HIS A 183 13.45 0.05 -0.35
C HIS A 183 13.08 -1.35 -0.82
N TYR A 184 12.06 -1.92 -0.20
CA TYR A 184 11.52 -3.21 -0.56
C TYR A 184 10.76 -3.11 -1.88
N ILE A 185 11.05 -4.03 -2.80
CA ILE A 185 10.29 -4.21 -4.03
C ILE A 185 10.04 -5.70 -4.20
N GLY A 186 8.79 -6.11 -4.06
CA GLY A 186 8.48 -7.53 -4.08
C GLY A 186 7.08 -7.87 -3.63
N TYR A 187 6.85 -9.18 -3.56
CA TYR A 187 5.64 -9.74 -2.98
C TYR A 187 5.75 -9.78 -1.46
N ILE A 188 4.72 -9.30 -0.78
CA ILE A 188 4.56 -9.48 0.67
C ILE A 188 3.52 -10.58 0.86
N ASP A 189 3.87 -11.55 1.68
CA ASP A 189 2.98 -12.65 2.07
C ASP A 189 1.69 -12.12 2.75
N GLY A 190 0.56 -12.70 2.35
CA GLY A 190 -0.75 -12.35 2.90
C GLY A 190 -0.87 -12.55 4.40
N ASP A 191 -0.35 -13.66 4.95
CA ASP A 191 -0.45 -13.94 6.38
C ASP A 191 0.38 -12.93 7.17
N LEU A 192 1.60 -12.62 6.69
CA LEU A 192 2.42 -11.55 7.28
C LEU A 192 1.70 -10.19 7.28
N TYR A 193 1.06 -9.83 6.17
CA TYR A 193 0.29 -8.59 6.08
C TYR A 193 -0.85 -8.51 7.10
N HIS A 194 -1.55 -9.63 7.34
CA HIS A 194 -2.62 -9.68 8.33
C HIS A 194 -2.09 -9.74 9.77
N GLU A 195 -0.90 -10.32 9.99
CA GLU A 195 -0.25 -10.40 11.31
C GLU A 195 0.21 -9.03 11.82
N VAL A 196 0.72 -8.16 10.93
CA VAL A 196 1.28 -6.87 11.34
C VAL A 196 0.21 -5.80 11.54
N GLU A 197 0.45 -4.91 12.49
CA GLU A 197 -0.40 -3.74 12.74
C GLU A 197 0.19 -2.49 12.07
N PRO A 198 -0.65 -1.54 11.61
CA PRO A 198 -0.18 -0.26 11.11
C PRO A 198 0.50 0.57 12.21
N ASP A 199 1.76 0.95 11.96
CA ASP A 199 2.58 1.82 12.81
C ASP A 199 3.03 3.07 12.03
N GLY A 200 2.47 4.23 12.40
CA GLY A 200 2.77 5.51 11.76
C GLY A 200 4.20 6.02 11.96
N SER A 201 4.98 5.43 12.87
CA SER A 201 6.39 5.78 13.05
C SER A 201 7.27 5.27 11.90
N THR A 202 6.86 4.21 11.21
CA THR A 202 7.60 3.61 10.09
C THR A 202 7.70 4.54 8.88
N TYR A 203 6.75 5.47 8.68
CA TYR A 203 6.86 6.49 7.62
C TYR A 203 7.97 7.52 7.85
N ILE A 204 8.38 7.74 9.10
CA ILE A 204 9.39 8.76 9.44
C ILE A 204 10.76 8.35 8.89
N ASN A 205 11.01 7.05 8.74
CA ASN A 205 12.22 6.51 8.11
C ASN A 205 12.12 6.41 6.58
N HIS A 206 10.94 6.69 6.01
CA HIS A 206 10.61 6.59 4.59
C HIS A 206 10.40 7.97 3.96
N ILE A 207 11.07 9.00 4.49
CA ILE A 207 11.08 10.33 3.85
C ILE A 207 12.15 10.30 2.76
N CYS A 208 11.72 10.33 1.50
CA CYS A 208 12.61 10.70 0.40
C CYS A 208 13.14 12.11 0.71
N ASN A 209 14.40 12.20 1.11
CA ASN A 209 14.98 13.45 1.54
C ASN A 209 15.02 14.41 0.32
N ASP A 210 14.33 15.55 0.42
CA ASP A 210 14.21 16.53 -0.68
C ASP A 210 15.58 17.14 -1.09
N ASP A 211 16.62 16.95 -0.27
CA ASP A 211 17.94 17.56 -0.41
C ASP A 211 18.98 16.70 -1.15
N VAL A 212 18.64 15.49 -1.64
CA VAL A 212 19.64 14.61 -2.28
C VAL A 212 19.78 14.89 -3.78
N GLU A 213 20.46 15.98 -4.10
CA GLU A 213 21.11 16.13 -5.41
C GLU A 213 22.20 15.04 -5.55
N HIS A 214 22.06 14.18 -6.56
CA HIS A 214 23.03 13.14 -6.99
C HIS A 214 23.16 11.85 -6.17
N VAL A 215 22.30 10.85 -6.42
CA VAL A 215 22.67 9.44 -6.21
C VAL A 215 22.19 8.60 -7.39
N SER A 216 23.07 7.80 -7.97
CA SER A 216 22.83 6.74 -8.98
C SER A 216 21.39 6.14 -9.02
N TRP A 217 20.46 6.78 -9.74
CA TRP A 217 19.00 6.55 -9.67
C TRP A 217 18.44 5.38 -10.51
N MET A 218 19.23 4.40 -10.95
CA MET A 218 18.80 3.52 -12.07
C MET A 218 18.93 2.02 -11.89
N ASN A 219 19.00 1.53 -10.65
CA ASN A 219 18.97 0.09 -10.39
C ASN A 219 17.68 -0.33 -9.69
N MET A 220 16.59 -0.42 -10.45
CA MET A 220 15.50 -1.35 -10.12
C MET A 220 16.05 -2.77 -10.30
N GLN A 221 16.75 -3.29 -9.29
CA GLN A 221 17.10 -4.70 -9.27
C GLN A 221 15.99 -5.44 -8.52
N HIS A 222 15.27 -6.28 -9.25
CA HIS A 222 14.44 -7.31 -8.63
C HIS A 222 15.35 -8.29 -7.88
N PRO A 223 14.97 -8.77 -6.69
CA PRO A 223 15.67 -9.88 -6.03
C PRO A 223 15.71 -11.14 -6.91
#